data_AF-A0ABD3XYM1-F1
#
_entry.id   AF-A0ABD3XYM1-F1
#
_cell.length_a   1.000
_cell.length_b   1.000
_cell.length_c   1.000
_cell.angle_alpha   90.00
_cell.angle_beta   90.00
_cell.angle_gamma   90.00
#
_symmetry.space_group_name_H-M   'P 1'
#
loop_
_entity.id
_entity.type
_entity.pdbx_description
1 polymer ?
#
loop_
_entity_poly.entity_id
_entity_poly.type
_entity_poly.pdbx_seq_one_letter_code
_entity_poly.pdbx_strand_id
1 'polypeptide(L)'
;MPGQSFTPAVEKDLTDTVVLHQFERSVFAPSLSPFAMKLETYLRMAEIPYTNVFSRKFGPKGKIPWIELNGEVFADSSMIIEMLNQKFSKNLNADLTPFQLAIARAMQKMVEENTYWTAVLTRWLYFREESRRTLFPKSIPKLFMWWKGRNLRQMAHGHGMGRHSQAEVTQIMKNDLQALSNFLGENAFFMGDKPTEIDCAIFGQLVQIKWNCPDCEGKNYLLEVCGNLSNYCDRMKEKFWPDWEQCLVQKVPEKKEKSSAENEKENEKETKTEEKTEDAANPEEQVKHETEDKVEETKVNGEESKPDTEIKKSGDDTVVDNKAKEEIIDGVIEEKMGDDFKDADGDSEKKEVSAE
;
A
#
# COMPACT_ATOMS: atom_id res chain seq x y z
N MET A 1 0.54 18.52 10.44
CA MET A 1 0.88 19.52 9.42
C MET A 1 -0.40 20.20 8.91
N PRO A 2 -0.83 21.33 9.48
CA PRO A 2 -1.50 22.35 8.68
C PRO A 2 -0.47 22.97 7.70
N GLY A 3 -0.91 23.47 6.54
CA GLY A 3 -0.09 24.37 5.72
C GLY A 3 0.76 23.78 4.59
N GLN A 4 0.56 22.53 4.15
CA GLN A 4 0.99 22.18 2.78
C GLN A 4 0.15 22.98 1.78
N SER A 5 0.79 23.80 0.95
CA SER A 5 0.13 24.54 -0.12
C SER A 5 -0.21 23.60 -1.28
N PHE A 6 -1.48 23.25 -1.40
CA PHE A 6 -2.00 22.57 -2.58
C PHE A 6 -2.20 23.61 -3.70
N THR A 7 -1.12 23.91 -4.42
CA THR A 7 -1.23 24.62 -5.71
C THR A 7 -1.98 23.73 -6.70
N PRO A 8 -3.06 24.21 -7.34
CA PRO A 8 -3.83 23.42 -8.29
C PRO A 8 -2.94 22.87 -9.43
N ALA A 9 -3.22 21.65 -9.85
CA ALA A 9 -2.38 20.90 -10.77
C ALA A 9 -2.65 21.18 -12.26
N VAL A 10 -3.68 21.96 -12.60
CA VAL A 10 -4.16 22.12 -13.99
C VAL A 10 -4.50 23.59 -14.31
N GLU A 11 -4.38 23.95 -15.58
CA GLU A 11 -4.67 25.29 -16.11
C GLU A 11 -6.16 25.68 -16.09
N LYS A 12 -6.41 26.98 -16.33
CA LYS A 12 -7.63 27.72 -15.97
C LYS A 12 -8.97 27.30 -16.58
N ASP A 13 -9.02 26.32 -17.49
CA ASP A 13 -10.22 26.03 -18.29
C ASP A 13 -11.05 24.83 -17.80
N LEU A 14 -10.64 24.18 -16.70
CA LEU A 14 -11.38 23.06 -16.07
C LEU A 14 -12.52 23.51 -15.12
N THR A 15 -13.28 24.54 -15.49
CA THR A 15 -14.44 24.96 -14.69
C THR A 15 -15.47 23.83 -14.62
N ASP A 16 -15.93 23.50 -13.41
CA ASP A 16 -16.87 22.40 -13.12
C ASP A 16 -16.45 21.01 -13.62
N THR A 17 -15.15 20.80 -13.88
CA THR A 17 -14.56 19.47 -14.12
C THR A 17 -13.77 19.01 -12.90
N VAL A 18 -14.03 17.79 -12.42
CA VAL A 18 -13.35 17.22 -11.24
C VAL A 18 -11.96 16.71 -11.61
N VAL A 19 -10.91 17.20 -10.94
CA VAL A 19 -9.55 16.66 -11.08
C VAL A 19 -9.35 15.59 -10.00
N LEU A 20 -9.37 14.32 -10.38
CA LEU A 20 -9.26 13.18 -9.48
C LEU A 20 -7.79 12.76 -9.27
N HIS A 21 -7.27 13.01 -8.07
CA HIS A 21 -5.93 12.59 -7.68
C HIS A 21 -5.96 11.18 -7.05
N GLN A 22 -5.32 10.22 -7.72
CA GLN A 22 -5.24 8.85 -7.26
C GLN A 22 -3.94 8.14 -7.67
N PHE A 23 -3.77 6.89 -7.23
CA PHE A 23 -2.66 6.05 -7.66
C PHE A 23 -2.73 5.73 -9.16
N GLU A 24 -1.57 5.45 -9.75
CA GLU A 24 -1.43 4.83 -11.07
C GLU A 24 -2.37 3.62 -11.25
N ARG A 25 -2.82 3.41 -12.49
CA ARG A 25 -3.55 2.21 -12.93
C ARG A 25 -2.77 0.93 -12.56
N SER A 26 -3.48 -0.17 -12.34
CA SER A 26 -2.88 -1.44 -11.88
C SER A 26 -3.09 -2.61 -12.86
N VAL A 27 -2.50 -3.76 -12.55
CA VAL A 27 -2.41 -4.90 -13.48
C VAL A 27 -3.75 -5.63 -13.67
N PHE A 28 -4.64 -5.63 -12.67
CA PHE A 28 -5.90 -6.40 -12.70
C PHE A 28 -7.17 -5.54 -12.54
N ALA A 29 -7.05 -4.34 -11.98
CA ALA A 29 -8.15 -3.38 -11.86
C ALA A 29 -7.68 -1.92 -12.01
N PRO A 30 -8.59 -0.97 -12.30
CA PRO A 30 -8.24 0.45 -12.49
C PRO A 30 -7.57 1.15 -11.28
N SER A 31 -7.68 0.60 -10.06
CA SER A 31 -6.97 1.12 -8.88
C SER A 31 -6.77 0.07 -7.77
N LEU A 32 -5.63 0.12 -7.10
CA LEU A 32 -5.33 -0.67 -5.88
C LEU A 32 -5.99 -0.09 -4.61
N SER A 33 -6.57 1.12 -4.69
CA SER A 33 -7.34 1.73 -3.60
C SER A 33 -8.83 1.49 -3.79
N PRO A 34 -9.53 0.85 -2.83
CA PRO A 34 -10.99 0.67 -2.93
C PRO A 34 -11.75 1.99 -2.87
N PHE A 35 -11.23 2.98 -2.14
CA PHE A 35 -11.82 4.32 -2.04
C PHE A 35 -11.69 5.10 -3.35
N ALA A 36 -10.65 4.83 -4.15
CA ALA A 36 -10.50 5.42 -5.47
C ALA A 36 -11.42 4.75 -6.49
N MET A 37 -11.52 3.41 -6.46
CA MET A 37 -12.55 2.67 -7.23
C MET A 37 -13.96 3.17 -6.91
N LYS A 38 -14.29 3.37 -5.62
CA LYS A 38 -15.57 3.95 -5.16
C LYS A 38 -15.83 5.32 -5.79
N LEU A 39 -14.89 6.25 -5.66
CA LEU A 39 -15.09 7.63 -6.12
C LEU A 39 -15.13 7.73 -7.65
N GLU A 40 -14.26 7.02 -8.36
CA GLU A 40 -14.29 7.02 -9.83
C GLU A 40 -15.55 6.33 -10.37
N THR A 41 -16.02 5.24 -9.74
CA THR A 41 -17.30 4.61 -10.07
C THR A 41 -18.47 5.55 -9.79
N TYR A 42 -18.46 6.31 -8.70
CA TYR A 42 -19.48 7.33 -8.43
C TYR A 42 -19.49 8.43 -9.49
N LEU A 43 -18.33 8.99 -9.89
CA LEU A 43 -18.25 10.03 -10.93
C LEU A 43 -18.85 9.53 -12.26
N ARG A 44 -18.58 8.27 -12.62
CA ARG A 44 -19.16 7.58 -13.78
C ARG A 44 -20.67 7.36 -13.63
N MET A 45 -21.13 6.86 -12.49
CA MET A 45 -22.56 6.64 -12.19
C MET A 45 -23.38 7.92 -12.12
N ALA A 46 -22.78 9.01 -11.68
CA ALA A 46 -23.41 10.32 -11.58
C ALA A 46 -23.25 11.17 -12.85
N GLU A 47 -22.55 10.69 -13.88
CA GLU A 47 -22.25 11.43 -15.12
C GLU A 47 -21.61 12.80 -14.84
N ILE A 48 -20.65 12.86 -13.90
CA ILE A 48 -19.93 14.08 -13.54
C ILE A 48 -18.62 14.14 -14.36
N PRO A 49 -18.35 15.23 -15.12
CA PRO A 49 -17.11 15.39 -15.86
C PRO A 49 -15.89 15.34 -14.93
N TYR A 50 -14.91 14.51 -15.28
CA TYR A 50 -13.69 14.37 -14.49
C TYR A 50 -12.47 14.01 -15.34
N THR A 51 -11.29 14.29 -14.81
CA THR A 51 -9.99 13.87 -15.33
C THR A 51 -9.17 13.20 -14.22
N ASN A 52 -8.18 12.36 -14.57
CA ASN A 52 -7.33 11.66 -13.61
C ASN A 52 -5.92 12.24 -13.56
N VAL A 53 -5.45 12.59 -12.36
CA VAL A 53 -4.04 12.90 -12.09
C VAL A 53 -3.43 11.75 -11.29
N PHE A 54 -2.73 10.86 -12.00
CA PHE A 54 -2.05 9.72 -11.42
C PHE A 54 -0.76 10.14 -10.72
N SER A 55 -0.68 9.92 -9.41
CA SER A 55 0.50 10.28 -8.61
C SER A 55 0.60 9.48 -7.30
N ARG A 56 1.67 9.70 -6.55
CA ARG A 56 1.82 9.25 -5.15
C ARG A 56 1.54 10.37 -4.13
N LYS A 57 1.08 11.54 -4.57
CA LYS A 57 0.79 12.71 -3.71
C LYS A 57 -0.47 12.47 -2.90
N PHE A 58 -0.34 12.34 -1.58
CA PHE A 58 -1.48 12.27 -0.66
C PHE A 58 -2.17 13.63 -0.53
N GLY A 59 -3.49 13.62 -0.35
CA GLY A 59 -4.28 14.82 -0.11
C GLY A 59 -4.20 15.32 1.33
N PRO A 60 -4.88 16.43 1.68
CA PRO A 60 -4.80 17.07 3.00
C PRO A 60 -5.04 16.18 4.23
N LYS A 61 -5.71 15.03 4.07
CA LYS A 61 -5.96 14.03 5.13
C LYS A 61 -4.94 12.87 5.16
N GLY A 62 -3.84 12.94 4.40
CA GLY A 62 -2.84 11.87 4.30
C GLY A 62 -3.37 10.60 3.61
N LYS A 63 -4.26 10.75 2.62
CA LYS A 63 -4.96 9.66 1.91
C LYS A 63 -5.14 9.93 0.42
N ILE A 64 -5.50 8.87 -0.31
CA ILE A 64 -5.94 8.85 -1.71
C ILE A 64 -7.25 8.02 -1.75
N PRO A 65 -8.28 8.46 -2.50
CA PRO A 65 -8.29 9.61 -3.41
C PRO A 65 -8.51 10.95 -2.69
N TRP A 66 -8.24 12.01 -3.43
CA TRP A 66 -8.66 13.39 -3.15
C TRP A 66 -8.94 14.09 -4.49
N ILE A 67 -9.59 15.25 -4.48
CA ILE A 67 -9.92 15.98 -5.72
C ILE A 67 -9.55 17.47 -5.62
N GLU A 68 -9.34 18.08 -6.78
CA GLU A 68 -9.43 19.53 -6.98
C GLU A 68 -10.69 19.82 -7.81
N LEU A 69 -11.42 20.89 -7.46
CA LEU A 69 -12.59 21.37 -8.21
C LEU A 69 -12.69 22.89 -8.05
N ASN A 70 -12.69 23.63 -9.16
CA ASN A 70 -12.75 25.10 -9.19
C ASN A 70 -11.68 25.82 -8.32
N GLY A 71 -10.53 25.17 -8.11
CA GLY A 71 -9.44 25.68 -7.26
C GLY A 71 -9.54 25.32 -5.77
N GLU A 72 -10.63 24.67 -5.35
CA GLU A 72 -10.78 24.13 -3.98
C GLU A 72 -10.39 22.65 -3.92
N VAL A 73 -9.93 22.20 -2.74
CA VAL A 73 -9.33 20.87 -2.54
C VAL A 73 -10.13 20.07 -1.53
N PHE A 74 -10.62 18.90 -1.94
CA PHE A 74 -11.50 18.05 -1.12
C PHE A 74 -10.88 16.66 -0.90
N ALA A 75 -11.09 16.10 0.30
CA ALA A 75 -10.51 14.83 0.73
C ALA A 75 -11.50 14.02 1.58
N ASP A 76 -11.29 12.69 1.63
CA ASP A 76 -12.25 11.65 2.01
C ASP A 76 -13.31 11.36 0.93
N SER A 77 -13.35 10.10 0.47
CA SER A 77 -14.22 9.68 -0.65
C SER A 77 -15.72 9.81 -0.37
N SER A 78 -16.16 9.83 0.90
CA SER A 78 -17.57 10.03 1.26
C SER A 78 -17.92 11.52 1.31
N MET A 79 -17.05 12.34 1.94
CA MET A 79 -17.22 13.79 2.01
C MET A 79 -17.17 14.43 0.61
N ILE A 80 -16.33 13.89 -0.28
CA ILE A 80 -16.29 14.30 -1.70
C ILE A 80 -17.63 13.99 -2.39
N ILE A 81 -18.18 12.78 -2.22
CA ILE A 81 -19.48 12.41 -2.84
C ILE A 81 -20.61 13.30 -2.32
N GLU A 82 -20.66 13.58 -1.02
CA GLU A 82 -21.65 14.48 -0.41
C GLU A 82 -21.57 15.90 -0.99
N MET A 83 -20.36 16.45 -1.15
CA MET A 83 -20.15 17.75 -1.81
C MET A 83 -20.55 17.72 -3.29
N LEU A 84 -20.16 16.69 -4.03
CA LEU A 84 -20.47 16.55 -5.46
C LEU A 84 -21.97 16.43 -5.72
N ASN A 85 -22.70 15.70 -4.87
CA ASN A 85 -24.17 15.66 -4.91
C ASN A 85 -24.78 17.08 -4.81
N GLN A 86 -24.33 17.87 -3.83
CA GLN A 86 -24.80 19.25 -3.64
C GLN A 86 -24.42 20.16 -4.83
N LYS A 87 -23.15 20.13 -5.25
CA LYS A 87 -22.58 20.99 -6.31
C LYS A 87 -23.18 20.70 -7.69
N PHE A 88 -23.42 19.43 -8.04
CA PHE A 88 -23.94 19.03 -9.36
C PHE A 88 -25.45 18.71 -9.35
N SER A 89 -26.14 18.94 -8.22
CA SER A 89 -27.56 18.56 -8.02
C SER A 89 -27.84 17.08 -8.34
N LYS A 90 -26.89 16.20 -8.00
CA LYS A 90 -27.00 14.75 -8.14
C LYS A 90 -27.46 14.16 -6.80
N ASN A 91 -28.19 13.05 -6.85
CA ASN A 91 -28.55 12.26 -5.69
C ASN A 91 -28.91 10.84 -6.18
N LEU A 92 -27.94 9.91 -6.14
CA LEU A 92 -28.18 8.53 -6.59
C LEU A 92 -29.01 7.74 -5.58
N ASN A 93 -29.25 8.29 -4.38
CA ASN A 93 -30.10 7.71 -3.34
C ASN A 93 -31.53 8.31 -3.33
N ALA A 94 -31.94 9.10 -4.33
CA ALA A 94 -33.18 9.88 -4.30
C ALA A 94 -34.46 9.04 -4.11
N ASP A 95 -34.49 7.79 -4.60
CA ASP A 95 -35.62 6.88 -4.46
C ASP A 95 -35.64 6.13 -3.10
N LEU A 96 -34.65 6.34 -2.22
CA LEU A 96 -34.49 5.55 -0.99
C LEU A 96 -35.23 6.16 0.21
N THR A 97 -35.96 5.31 0.93
CA THR A 97 -36.56 5.67 2.22
C THR A 97 -35.49 5.88 3.31
N PRO A 98 -35.79 6.63 4.39
CA PRO A 98 -34.89 6.77 5.55
C PRO A 98 -34.43 5.44 6.15
N PHE A 99 -35.23 4.38 6.04
CA PHE A 99 -34.88 3.02 6.48
C PHE A 99 -33.83 2.38 5.56
N GLN A 100 -34.00 2.47 4.24
CA GLN A 100 -33.00 2.01 3.27
C GLN A 100 -31.68 2.80 3.39
N LEU A 101 -31.76 4.12 3.61
CA LEU A 101 -30.59 4.96 3.87
C LEU A 101 -29.81 4.52 5.13
N ALA A 102 -30.51 4.13 6.20
CA ALA A 102 -29.89 3.59 7.41
C ALA A 102 -29.19 2.23 7.16
N ILE A 103 -29.80 1.32 6.38
CA ILE A 103 -29.20 0.05 5.99
C ILE A 103 -27.98 0.28 5.09
N ALA A 104 -28.11 1.14 4.07
CA ALA A 104 -27.00 1.54 3.21
C ALA A 104 -25.81 2.07 4.03
N ARG A 105 -26.06 2.95 4.99
CA ARG A 105 -25.02 3.48 5.87
C ARG A 105 -24.35 2.39 6.73
N ALA A 106 -25.11 1.45 7.26
CA ALA A 106 -24.57 0.32 8.02
C ALA A 106 -23.66 -0.57 7.14
N MET A 107 -24.10 -0.91 5.93
CA MET A 107 -23.31 -1.70 4.98
C MET A 107 -22.07 -0.96 4.49
N GLN A 108 -22.16 0.36 4.27
CA GLN A 108 -21.01 1.19 3.91
C GLN A 108 -19.91 1.07 4.97
N LYS A 109 -20.28 1.14 6.26
CA LYS A 109 -19.32 0.99 7.36
C LYS A 109 -18.82 -0.44 7.56
N MET A 110 -19.65 -1.45 7.29
CA MET A 110 -19.18 -2.85 7.25
C MET A 110 -18.07 -3.03 6.22
N VAL A 111 -18.27 -2.59 4.96
CA VAL A 111 -17.27 -2.83 3.91
C VAL A 111 -16.04 -1.91 4.01
N GLU A 112 -16.21 -0.66 4.47
CA GLU A 112 -15.11 0.29 4.61
C GLU A 112 -14.26 0.10 5.88
N GLU A 113 -14.85 -0.38 6.98
CA GLU A 113 -14.15 -0.53 8.27
C GLU A 113 -13.90 -2.00 8.68
N ASN A 114 -14.69 -2.97 8.23
CA ASN A 114 -14.44 -4.40 8.54
C ASN A 114 -13.78 -5.12 7.36
N THR A 115 -14.51 -5.26 6.25
CA THR A 115 -14.07 -6.06 5.09
C THR A 115 -12.75 -5.53 4.52
N TYR A 116 -12.62 -4.21 4.41
CA TYR A 116 -11.39 -3.52 4.00
C TYR A 116 -10.12 -4.02 4.71
N TRP A 117 -10.14 -4.12 6.05
CA TRP A 117 -8.95 -4.52 6.81
C TRP A 117 -8.61 -5.99 6.62
N THR A 118 -9.60 -6.86 6.41
CA THR A 118 -9.35 -8.28 6.07
C THR A 118 -8.62 -8.40 4.73
N ALA A 119 -9.03 -7.61 3.72
CA ALA A 119 -8.38 -7.57 2.41
C ALA A 119 -6.97 -6.93 2.48
N VAL A 120 -6.78 -5.89 3.30
CA VAL A 120 -5.47 -5.26 3.56
C VAL A 120 -4.48 -6.26 4.16
N LEU A 121 -4.87 -7.00 5.21
CA LEU A 121 -4.02 -7.99 5.84
C LEU A 121 -3.71 -9.16 4.89
N THR A 122 -4.73 -9.68 4.21
CA THR A 122 -4.57 -10.76 3.21
C THR A 122 -3.56 -10.38 2.13
N ARG A 123 -3.76 -9.23 1.50
CA ARG A 123 -2.96 -8.76 0.36
C ARG A 123 -1.54 -8.34 0.75
N TRP A 124 -1.37 -7.57 1.82
CA TRP A 124 -0.08 -6.92 2.13
C TRP A 124 0.74 -7.62 3.21
N LEU A 125 0.13 -8.46 4.05
CA LEU A 125 0.83 -9.14 5.15
C LEU A 125 0.97 -10.65 4.91
N TYR A 126 -0.13 -11.34 4.61
CA TYR A 126 -0.15 -12.81 4.48
C TYR A 126 0.40 -13.25 3.11
N PHE A 127 -0.18 -12.78 2.00
CA PHE A 127 0.25 -13.11 0.64
C PHE A 127 1.25 -12.08 0.05
N ARG A 128 2.12 -11.54 0.92
CA ARG A 128 2.97 -10.37 0.61
C ARG A 128 3.86 -10.54 -0.63
N GLU A 129 4.54 -11.68 -0.78
CA GLU A 129 5.48 -11.91 -1.89
C GLU A 129 4.78 -12.11 -3.23
N GLU A 130 3.59 -12.74 -3.23
CA GLU A 130 2.77 -12.90 -4.42
C GLU A 130 2.23 -11.53 -4.87
N SER A 131 1.65 -10.76 -3.96
CA SER A 131 1.21 -9.38 -4.21
C SER A 131 2.34 -8.48 -4.73
N ARG A 132 3.57 -8.64 -4.21
CA ARG A 132 4.77 -7.91 -4.66
C ARG A 132 5.13 -8.21 -6.12
N ARG A 133 4.88 -9.44 -6.59
CA ARG A 133 5.24 -9.94 -7.93
C ARG A 133 4.10 -9.86 -8.94
N THR A 134 2.86 -9.57 -8.52
CA THR A 134 1.67 -9.63 -9.39
C THR A 134 0.97 -8.29 -9.58
N LEU A 135 0.80 -7.48 -8.52
CA LEU A 135 -0.07 -6.28 -8.54
C LEU A 135 0.56 -5.05 -9.22
N PHE A 136 1.84 -5.11 -9.57
CA PHE A 136 2.62 -3.98 -10.07
C PHE A 136 3.28 -4.32 -11.42
N PRO A 137 3.39 -3.37 -12.37
CA PRO A 137 4.07 -3.59 -13.65
C PRO A 137 5.53 -4.02 -13.53
N LYS A 138 6.20 -3.60 -12.45
CA LYS A 138 7.56 -4.00 -12.07
C LYS A 138 7.55 -4.52 -10.63
N SER A 139 8.27 -5.61 -10.36
CA SER A 139 8.40 -6.18 -9.01
C SER A 139 9.01 -5.16 -8.03
N ILE A 140 8.31 -4.88 -6.93
CA ILE A 140 8.77 -3.96 -5.86
C ILE A 140 9.89 -4.61 -5.02
N PRO A 141 10.85 -3.84 -4.44
CA PRO A 141 11.86 -4.36 -3.52
C PRO A 141 11.28 -5.08 -2.29
N LYS A 142 11.91 -6.20 -1.89
CA LYS A 142 11.48 -7.02 -0.74
C LYS A 142 11.48 -6.23 0.57
N LEU A 143 12.50 -5.40 0.81
CA LEU A 143 12.65 -4.61 2.04
C LEU A 143 11.50 -3.60 2.23
N PHE A 144 11.12 -2.87 1.17
CA PHE A 144 9.98 -1.95 1.20
C PHE A 144 8.67 -2.68 1.53
N MET A 145 8.43 -3.85 0.92
CA MET A 145 7.23 -4.64 1.22
C MET A 145 7.22 -5.19 2.65
N TRP A 146 8.39 -5.59 3.19
CA TRP A 146 8.53 -5.99 4.59
C TRP A 146 8.19 -4.84 5.55
N TRP A 147 8.75 -3.65 5.31
CA TRP A 147 8.46 -2.43 6.08
C TRP A 147 6.98 -2.05 6.00
N LYS A 148 6.40 -2.03 4.79
CA LYS A 148 4.97 -1.77 4.56
C LYS A 148 4.08 -2.80 5.29
N GLY A 149 4.45 -4.07 5.26
CA GLY A 149 3.75 -5.14 5.99
C GLY A 149 3.83 -4.98 7.52
N ARG A 150 4.97 -4.53 8.05
CA ARG A 150 5.14 -4.21 9.47
C ARG A 150 4.24 -3.05 9.91
N ASN A 151 4.24 -1.94 9.16
CA ASN A 151 3.40 -0.78 9.46
C ASN A 151 1.91 -1.11 9.34
N LEU A 152 1.48 -1.80 8.28
CA LEU A 152 0.08 -2.23 8.13
C LEU A 152 -0.36 -3.19 9.25
N ARG A 153 0.53 -4.07 9.75
CA ARG A 153 0.24 -4.88 10.95
C ARG A 153 0.02 -4.01 12.18
N GLN A 154 0.87 -3.00 12.40
CA GLN A 154 0.73 -2.08 13.55
C GLN A 154 -0.58 -1.26 13.47
N MET A 155 -0.90 -0.70 12.29
CA MET A 155 -2.16 0.02 12.07
C MET A 155 -3.37 -0.90 12.28
N ALA A 156 -3.36 -2.11 11.73
CA ALA A 156 -4.44 -3.08 11.89
C ALA A 156 -4.60 -3.53 13.36
N HIS A 157 -3.51 -3.65 14.12
CA HIS A 157 -3.56 -3.98 15.55
C HIS A 157 -4.11 -2.82 16.40
N GLY A 158 -3.86 -1.57 15.99
CA GLY A 158 -4.52 -0.38 16.52
C GLY A 158 -6.02 -0.33 16.20
N HIS A 159 -6.41 -0.71 14.98
CA HIS A 159 -7.81 -0.89 14.57
C HIS A 159 -8.50 -2.08 15.26
N GLY A 160 -7.74 -3.04 15.79
CA GLY A 160 -8.24 -4.28 16.39
C GLY A 160 -8.16 -5.49 15.45
N MET A 161 -8.44 -5.32 14.15
CA MET A 161 -8.44 -6.44 13.17
C MET A 161 -7.10 -7.21 13.13
N GLY A 162 -5.98 -6.52 13.31
CA GLY A 162 -4.63 -7.10 13.37
C GLY A 162 -4.29 -7.83 14.68
N ARG A 163 -5.25 -8.03 15.58
CA ARG A 163 -5.15 -8.88 16.78
C ARG A 163 -5.58 -10.32 16.51
N HIS A 164 -6.36 -10.54 15.44
CA HIS A 164 -6.82 -11.86 15.02
C HIS A 164 -5.74 -12.63 14.25
N SER A 165 -5.82 -13.97 14.31
CA SER A 165 -5.04 -14.86 13.46
C SER A 165 -5.46 -14.76 11.99
N GLN A 166 -4.61 -15.24 11.08
CA GLN A 166 -4.93 -15.29 9.64
C GLN A 166 -6.21 -16.11 9.35
N ALA A 167 -6.47 -17.18 10.11
CA ALA A 167 -7.66 -17.99 9.94
C ALA A 167 -8.93 -17.23 10.38
N GLU A 168 -8.90 -16.54 11.51
CA GLU A 168 -9.99 -15.67 11.96
C GLU A 168 -10.24 -14.52 10.98
N VAL A 169 -9.20 -13.80 10.53
CA VAL A 169 -9.34 -12.71 9.53
C VAL A 169 -9.95 -13.23 8.22
N THR A 170 -9.58 -14.44 7.81
CA THR A 170 -10.17 -15.11 6.64
C THR A 170 -11.64 -15.47 6.88
N GLN A 171 -12.00 -15.96 8.07
CA GLN A 171 -13.39 -16.26 8.39
C GLN A 171 -14.26 -14.99 8.53
N ILE A 172 -13.72 -13.90 9.06
CA ILE A 172 -14.39 -12.59 9.11
C ILE A 172 -14.67 -12.11 7.68
N MET A 173 -13.70 -12.22 6.75
CA MET A 173 -13.93 -11.90 5.33
C MET A 173 -15.05 -12.76 4.72
N LYS A 174 -15.05 -14.08 4.95
CA LYS A 174 -16.11 -14.98 4.47
C LYS A 174 -17.47 -14.62 5.04
N ASN A 175 -17.56 -14.27 6.33
CA ASN A 175 -18.80 -13.84 6.97
C ASN A 175 -19.36 -12.54 6.35
N ASP A 176 -18.50 -11.53 6.14
CA ASP A 176 -18.89 -10.28 5.46
C ASP A 176 -19.38 -10.54 4.03
N LEU A 177 -18.66 -11.38 3.26
CA LEU A 177 -19.03 -11.76 1.90
C LEU A 177 -20.37 -12.51 1.86
N GLN A 178 -20.62 -13.43 2.79
CA GLN A 178 -21.89 -14.14 2.90
C GLN A 178 -23.04 -13.20 3.30
N ALA A 179 -22.79 -12.22 4.18
CA ALA A 179 -23.79 -11.21 4.54
C ALA A 179 -24.16 -10.32 3.35
N LEU A 180 -23.18 -9.86 2.57
CA LEU A 180 -23.39 -9.13 1.32
C LEU A 180 -24.16 -9.98 0.28
N SER A 181 -23.77 -11.24 0.10
CA SER A 181 -24.41 -12.19 -0.80
C SER A 181 -25.87 -12.46 -0.42
N ASN A 182 -26.15 -12.67 0.87
CA ASN A 182 -27.51 -12.92 1.38
C ASN A 182 -28.43 -11.71 1.22
N PHE A 183 -27.91 -10.49 1.46
CA PHE A 183 -28.71 -9.28 1.36
C PHE A 183 -28.93 -8.83 -0.09
N LEU A 184 -27.94 -8.98 -0.97
CA LEU A 184 -28.11 -8.80 -2.40
C LEU A 184 -29.19 -9.76 -2.94
N GLY A 185 -29.13 -11.04 -2.54
CA GLY A 185 -30.12 -12.05 -2.95
C GLY A 185 -30.20 -12.17 -4.47
N GLU A 186 -31.39 -11.97 -5.02
CA GLU A 186 -31.67 -11.96 -6.47
C GLU A 186 -31.66 -10.54 -7.09
N ASN A 187 -31.46 -9.48 -6.30
CA ASN A 187 -31.52 -8.10 -6.78
C ASN A 187 -30.37 -7.76 -7.75
N ALA A 188 -30.64 -6.84 -8.68
CA ALA A 188 -29.61 -6.35 -9.60
C ALA A 188 -28.50 -5.57 -8.86
N PHE A 189 -28.88 -4.79 -7.85
CA PHE A 189 -28.02 -3.90 -7.04
C PHE A 189 -28.48 -3.90 -5.57
N PHE A 190 -27.69 -3.33 -4.67
CA PHE A 190 -27.89 -3.46 -3.22
C PHE A 190 -29.17 -2.81 -2.67
N MET A 191 -29.81 -1.90 -3.41
CA MET A 191 -31.08 -1.28 -3.01
C MET A 191 -32.24 -1.59 -3.99
N GLY A 192 -32.07 -2.59 -4.88
CA GLY A 192 -33.08 -3.03 -5.85
C GLY A 192 -32.58 -3.00 -7.30
N ASP A 193 -33.43 -2.55 -8.22
CA ASP A 193 -33.17 -2.58 -9.67
C ASP A 193 -32.26 -1.43 -10.18
N LYS A 194 -32.04 -0.40 -9.37
CA LYS A 194 -31.15 0.74 -9.65
C LYS A 194 -29.94 0.71 -8.71
N PRO A 195 -28.71 0.96 -9.21
CA PRO A 195 -27.55 1.15 -8.34
C PRO A 195 -27.61 2.53 -7.68
N THR A 196 -27.20 2.60 -6.41
CA THR A 196 -27.09 3.85 -5.65
C THR A 196 -25.67 4.02 -5.08
N GLU A 197 -25.42 5.00 -4.21
CA GLU A 197 -24.06 5.30 -3.71
C GLU A 197 -23.44 4.15 -2.90
N ILE A 198 -24.27 3.26 -2.36
CA ILE A 198 -23.81 2.07 -1.64
C ILE A 198 -23.12 1.07 -2.58
N ASP A 199 -23.62 0.94 -3.81
CA ASP A 199 -23.04 0.06 -4.81
C ASP A 199 -21.63 0.51 -5.20
N CYS A 200 -21.36 1.82 -5.27
CA CYS A 200 -20.02 2.37 -5.44
C CYS A 200 -19.06 1.91 -4.34
N ALA A 201 -19.50 1.95 -3.08
CA ALA A 201 -18.67 1.60 -1.92
C ALA A 201 -18.40 0.08 -1.85
N ILE A 202 -19.44 -0.73 -2.05
CA ILE A 202 -19.34 -2.19 -2.03
C ILE A 202 -18.52 -2.69 -3.22
N PHE A 203 -18.78 -2.19 -4.44
CA PHE A 203 -17.98 -2.52 -5.62
C PHE A 203 -16.52 -2.13 -5.43
N GLY A 204 -16.23 -0.93 -4.91
CA GLY A 204 -14.87 -0.47 -4.66
C GLY A 204 -14.06 -1.42 -3.78
N GLN A 205 -14.67 -2.00 -2.74
CA GLN A 205 -14.05 -3.00 -1.86
C GLN A 205 -13.98 -4.39 -2.52
N LEU A 206 -15.07 -4.89 -3.12
CA LEU A 206 -15.10 -6.21 -3.75
C LEU A 206 -14.15 -6.32 -4.94
N VAL A 207 -13.88 -5.23 -5.67
CA VAL A 207 -12.84 -5.16 -6.71
C VAL A 207 -11.48 -5.59 -6.16
N GLN A 208 -11.18 -5.23 -4.90
CA GLN A 208 -9.91 -5.58 -4.27
C GLN A 208 -9.81 -7.08 -3.91
N ILE A 209 -10.94 -7.77 -3.74
CA ILE A 209 -11.02 -9.21 -3.43
C ILE A 209 -11.10 -10.03 -4.72
N LYS A 210 -11.92 -9.63 -5.70
CA LYS A 210 -12.12 -10.38 -6.95
C LYS A 210 -10.90 -10.31 -7.89
N TRP A 211 -10.34 -9.12 -8.10
CA TRP A 211 -9.27 -8.90 -9.09
C TRP A 211 -7.90 -8.59 -8.47
N ASN A 212 -7.82 -7.74 -7.42
CA ASN A 212 -6.54 -7.35 -6.83
C ASN A 212 -6.09 -8.21 -5.63
N CYS A 213 -6.74 -9.34 -5.35
CA CYS A 213 -6.21 -10.33 -4.40
C CYS A 213 -5.54 -11.51 -5.13
N PRO A 214 -4.45 -12.05 -4.54
CA PRO A 214 -3.88 -13.34 -4.92
C PRO A 214 -4.88 -14.48 -4.68
N ASP A 215 -4.52 -15.70 -5.08
CA ASP A 215 -5.41 -16.87 -5.00
C ASP A 215 -5.52 -17.38 -3.55
N CYS A 216 -6.39 -16.71 -2.79
CA CYS A 216 -6.63 -16.91 -1.37
C CYS A 216 -8.08 -17.38 -1.09
N GLU A 217 -8.29 -18.01 0.06
CA GLU A 217 -9.60 -18.56 0.44
C GLU A 217 -10.77 -17.56 0.39
N GLY A 218 -10.52 -16.27 0.66
CA GLY A 218 -11.55 -15.23 0.60
C GLY A 218 -11.97 -14.87 -0.83
N LYS A 219 -11.02 -14.88 -1.77
CA LYS A 219 -11.29 -14.72 -3.20
C LYS A 219 -12.03 -15.93 -3.75
N ASN A 220 -11.56 -17.14 -3.43
CA ASN A 220 -12.21 -18.38 -3.84
C ASN A 220 -13.64 -18.47 -3.29
N TYR A 221 -13.87 -18.10 -2.03
CA TYR A 221 -15.22 -18.06 -1.44
C TYR A 221 -16.15 -17.06 -2.14
N LEU A 222 -15.65 -15.87 -2.55
CA LEU A 222 -16.41 -14.93 -3.37
C LEU A 222 -16.81 -15.53 -4.74
N LEU A 223 -15.90 -16.26 -5.38
CA LEU A 223 -16.11 -16.83 -6.72
C LEU A 223 -16.97 -18.10 -6.72
N GLU A 224 -16.75 -19.00 -5.75
CA GLU A 224 -17.33 -20.35 -5.71
C GLU A 224 -18.61 -20.44 -4.87
N VAL A 225 -18.75 -19.62 -3.83
CA VAL A 225 -19.90 -19.66 -2.89
C VAL A 225 -20.80 -18.44 -3.08
N CYS A 226 -20.25 -17.23 -3.09
CA CYS A 226 -21.01 -15.99 -3.25
C CYS A 226 -21.25 -15.62 -4.73
N GLY A 227 -21.68 -16.59 -5.55
CA GLY A 227 -21.79 -16.42 -7.01
C GLY A 227 -22.65 -15.24 -7.46
N ASN A 228 -23.74 -14.91 -6.76
CA ASN A 228 -24.56 -13.73 -7.05
C ASN A 228 -23.79 -12.41 -6.86
N LEU A 229 -22.91 -12.36 -5.85
CA LEU A 229 -22.05 -11.22 -5.50
C LEU A 229 -20.87 -11.09 -6.46
N SER A 230 -20.32 -12.23 -6.91
CA SER A 230 -19.34 -12.28 -8.01
C SER A 230 -19.94 -11.69 -9.30
N ASN A 231 -21.14 -12.14 -9.68
CA ASN A 231 -21.85 -11.65 -10.87
C ASN A 231 -22.28 -10.18 -10.73
N TYR A 232 -22.54 -9.68 -9.52
CA TYR A 232 -22.77 -8.26 -9.25
C TYR A 232 -21.53 -7.41 -9.57
N CYS A 233 -20.33 -7.90 -9.22
CA CYS A 233 -19.09 -7.20 -9.57
C CYS A 233 -18.91 -7.11 -11.10
N ASP A 234 -19.28 -8.15 -11.84
CA ASP A 234 -19.18 -8.14 -13.30
C ASP A 234 -20.19 -7.16 -13.92
N ARG A 235 -21.46 -7.14 -13.45
CA ARG A 235 -22.44 -6.12 -13.86
C ARG A 235 -21.96 -4.68 -13.61
N MET A 236 -21.33 -4.43 -12.46
CA MET A 236 -20.79 -3.10 -12.12
C MET A 236 -19.58 -2.71 -12.98
N LYS A 237 -18.72 -3.67 -13.33
CA LYS A 237 -17.66 -3.48 -14.33
C LYS A 237 -18.25 -3.19 -15.71
N GLU A 238 -19.13 -4.04 -16.22
CA GLU A 238 -19.72 -3.91 -17.57
C GLU A 238 -20.47 -2.58 -17.75
N LYS A 239 -21.26 -2.17 -16.76
CA LYS A 239 -22.14 -1.00 -16.85
C LYS A 239 -21.41 0.33 -16.69
N PHE A 240 -20.37 0.40 -15.85
CA PHE A 240 -19.71 1.67 -15.50
C PHE A 240 -18.24 1.74 -15.89
N TRP A 241 -17.63 0.64 -16.33
CA TRP A 241 -16.24 0.54 -16.79
C TRP A 241 -16.14 -0.22 -18.13
N PRO A 242 -16.82 0.24 -19.21
CA PRO A 242 -16.68 -0.35 -20.55
C PRO A 242 -15.25 -0.23 -21.10
N ASP A 243 -14.46 0.69 -20.55
CA ASP A 243 -13.04 0.96 -20.80
C ASP A 243 -12.10 0.24 -19.80
N TRP A 244 -12.58 -0.71 -18.99
CA TRP A 244 -11.80 -1.37 -17.91
C TRP A 244 -10.41 -1.81 -18.37
N GLU A 245 -10.32 -2.52 -19.51
CA GLU A 245 -9.04 -3.04 -20.03
C GLU A 245 -8.09 -1.93 -20.50
N GLN A 246 -8.62 -0.77 -20.90
CA GLN A 246 -7.82 0.44 -21.23
C GLN A 246 -7.34 1.14 -19.95
N CYS A 247 -8.05 0.94 -18.84
CA CYS A 247 -7.66 1.37 -17.50
C CYS A 247 -6.72 0.39 -16.78
N LEU A 248 -6.18 -0.64 -17.45
CA LEU A 248 -5.15 -1.54 -16.90
C LEU A 248 -3.75 -1.19 -17.45
N VAL A 249 -2.71 -1.53 -16.68
CA VAL A 249 -1.31 -1.45 -17.13
C VAL A 249 -0.76 -2.84 -17.43
N GLN A 250 -0.15 -3.01 -18.61
CA GLN A 250 0.50 -4.26 -18.96
C GLN A 250 1.69 -4.54 -18.02
N LYS A 251 1.83 -5.79 -17.61
CA LYS A 251 2.96 -6.24 -16.79
C LYS A 251 4.22 -6.28 -17.65
N VAL A 252 5.31 -5.68 -17.19
CA VAL A 252 6.61 -5.82 -17.84
C VAL A 252 7.08 -7.27 -17.69
N PRO A 253 7.54 -7.95 -18.76
CA PRO A 253 8.12 -9.29 -18.63
C PRO A 253 9.28 -9.26 -17.63
N GLU A 254 9.21 -10.12 -16.61
CA GLU A 254 10.35 -10.30 -15.71
C GLU A 254 11.51 -10.86 -16.55
N LYS A 255 12.60 -10.09 -16.70
CA LYS A 255 13.85 -10.61 -17.28
C LYS A 255 14.20 -11.87 -16.49
N LYS A 256 14.28 -13.01 -17.16
CA LYS A 256 14.87 -14.21 -16.55
C LYS A 256 16.26 -13.83 -16.06
N GLU A 257 16.55 -14.10 -14.80
CA GLU A 257 17.91 -14.05 -14.29
C GLU A 257 18.75 -14.98 -15.19
N LYS A 258 19.88 -14.47 -15.71
CA LYS A 258 20.77 -15.29 -16.54
C LYS A 258 21.24 -16.48 -15.72
N SER A 259 21.15 -17.68 -16.27
CA SER A 259 21.77 -18.86 -15.66
C SER A 259 23.28 -18.65 -15.54
N SER A 260 23.88 -19.16 -14.46
CA SER A 260 25.30 -18.99 -14.11
C SER A 260 26.31 -19.29 -15.24
N ALA A 261 25.94 -20.13 -16.20
CA ALA A 261 26.74 -20.52 -17.37
C ALA A 261 27.11 -19.39 -18.35
N GLU A 262 26.66 -18.15 -18.16
CA GLU A 262 27.15 -17.00 -18.94
C GLU A 262 28.32 -16.25 -18.26
N ASN A 263 28.40 -16.22 -16.92
CA ASN A 263 29.49 -15.51 -16.21
C ASN A 263 30.85 -16.22 -16.38
N GLU A 264 30.86 -17.54 -16.52
CA GLU A 264 32.09 -18.34 -16.72
C GLU A 264 32.86 -17.95 -18.00
N LYS A 265 32.22 -17.29 -18.97
CA LYS A 265 32.82 -16.90 -20.26
C LYS A 265 33.39 -15.49 -20.31
N GLU A 266 33.18 -14.67 -19.28
CA GLU A 266 33.86 -13.37 -19.15
C GLU A 266 35.15 -13.53 -18.33
N ASN A 267 35.11 -14.21 -17.18
CA ASN A 267 36.31 -14.46 -16.35
C ASN A 267 37.45 -15.16 -17.11
N GLU A 268 37.16 -16.14 -17.98
CA GLU A 268 38.18 -16.89 -18.74
C GLU A 268 38.97 -16.01 -19.75
N LYS A 269 38.57 -14.75 -19.93
CA LYS A 269 39.13 -13.81 -20.90
C LYS A 269 40.09 -12.80 -20.26
N GLU A 270 39.89 -12.44 -18.99
CA GLU A 270 40.72 -11.44 -18.29
C GLU A 270 42.03 -12.06 -17.79
N THR A 271 42.00 -13.30 -17.28
CA THR A 271 43.14 -14.02 -16.68
C THR A 271 44.34 -14.25 -17.62
N LYS A 272 44.21 -13.92 -18.91
CA LYS A 272 45.29 -14.02 -19.92
C LYS A 272 46.05 -12.71 -20.16
N THR A 273 45.73 -11.64 -19.44
CA THR A 273 46.28 -10.30 -19.70
C THR A 273 47.39 -9.90 -18.72
N GLU A 274 47.37 -10.42 -17.48
CA GLU A 274 48.19 -9.89 -16.38
C GLU A 274 49.54 -10.60 -16.17
N GLU A 275 49.81 -11.74 -16.82
CA GLU A 275 51.04 -12.53 -16.64
C GLU A 275 52.33 -11.87 -17.21
N LYS A 276 52.36 -10.54 -17.38
CA LYS A 276 53.48 -9.77 -17.94
C LYS A 276 53.63 -8.33 -17.42
N THR A 277 54.01 -8.16 -16.16
CA THR A 277 55.13 -7.27 -15.75
C THR A 277 55.46 -7.44 -14.27
N GLU A 278 56.60 -8.06 -13.96
CA GLU A 278 57.38 -7.82 -12.74
C GLU A 278 58.75 -7.29 -13.16
N ASP A 279 59.22 -6.18 -12.57
CA ASP A 279 60.63 -6.03 -12.15
C ASP A 279 60.88 -4.75 -11.30
N ALA A 280 61.97 -4.79 -10.51
CA ALA A 280 62.71 -3.67 -9.87
C ALA A 280 62.16 -2.86 -8.66
N ALA A 281 62.70 -3.21 -7.46
CA ALA A 281 63.43 -2.33 -6.51
C ALA A 281 62.79 -1.83 -5.16
N ASN A 282 63.69 -1.60 -4.17
CA ASN A 282 63.54 -1.35 -2.71
C ASN A 282 64.82 -0.57 -2.21
N PRO A 283 65.08 -0.10 -0.95
CA PRO A 283 64.43 -0.23 0.39
C PRO A 283 64.09 1.15 1.05
N GLU A 284 63.82 1.37 2.35
CA GLU A 284 63.74 0.54 3.59
C GLU A 284 62.36 0.74 4.29
N GLU A 285 62.06 1.31 5.48
CA GLU A 285 62.82 1.80 6.65
C GLU A 285 62.14 1.48 8.00
N GLN A 286 62.84 0.67 8.82
CA GLN A 286 63.09 0.68 10.29
C GLN A 286 62.31 1.69 11.20
N VAL A 287 61.97 1.44 12.49
CA VAL A 287 62.31 0.37 13.46
C VAL A 287 61.43 0.37 14.76
N LYS A 288 60.99 -0.82 15.26
CA LYS A 288 60.70 -1.25 16.68
C LYS A 288 59.67 -0.46 17.55
N HIS A 289 59.19 -0.89 18.74
CA HIS A 289 59.33 -2.10 19.62
C HIS A 289 58.03 -2.29 20.48
N GLU A 290 57.74 -3.53 20.94
CA GLU A 290 57.22 -4.00 22.28
C GLU A 290 56.30 -3.13 23.20
N THR A 291 55.43 -3.66 24.09
CA THR A 291 55.11 -5.00 24.67
C THR A 291 53.58 -5.04 25.00
N GLU A 292 52.84 -6.17 25.01
CA GLU A 292 52.67 -7.20 26.09
C GLU A 292 52.38 -6.65 27.53
N ASP A 293 51.48 -7.20 28.36
CA ASP A 293 50.41 -8.23 28.23
C ASP A 293 49.49 -8.28 29.51
N LYS A 294 48.38 -9.05 29.49
CA LYS A 294 47.47 -9.49 30.62
C LYS A 294 46.51 -8.43 31.23
N VAL A 295 45.23 -8.70 31.57
CA VAL A 295 44.51 -9.82 32.26
C VAL A 295 44.75 -9.75 33.80
N GLU A 296 43.76 -9.71 34.71
CA GLU A 296 42.68 -10.69 34.96
C GLU A 296 41.46 -10.18 35.83
N GLU A 297 40.25 -10.64 35.49
CA GLU A 297 39.07 -11.08 36.29
C GLU A 297 38.47 -10.45 37.60
N THR A 298 37.16 -10.10 37.48
CA THR A 298 35.97 -10.60 38.25
C THR A 298 35.43 -10.01 39.59
N LYS A 299 34.11 -10.30 39.77
CA LYS A 299 33.21 -10.28 40.96
C LYS A 299 32.50 -8.94 41.28
N VAL A 300 31.16 -8.78 41.42
CA VAL A 300 29.91 -9.61 41.55
C VAL A 300 29.24 -9.50 42.93
N ASN A 301 27.90 -9.39 42.92
CA ASN A 301 26.91 -9.23 44.02
C ASN A 301 26.86 -7.83 44.70
N GLY A 302 25.70 -7.35 45.16
CA GLY A 302 24.32 -7.85 45.01
C GLY A 302 23.32 -7.22 46.01
N GLU A 303 22.01 -7.32 45.71
CA GLU A 303 20.85 -7.06 46.63
C GLU A 303 20.67 -5.64 47.22
N GLU A 304 19.53 -5.21 47.78
CA GLU A 304 18.12 -5.23 47.33
C GLU A 304 17.30 -4.18 48.17
N SER A 305 15.96 -4.09 47.99
CA SER A 305 14.92 -3.43 48.84
C SER A 305 14.32 -2.04 48.48
N LYS A 306 13.11 -1.78 49.05
CA LYS A 306 12.11 -0.68 48.89
C LYS A 306 11.35 -0.50 50.23
N PRO A 307 10.38 0.45 50.48
CA PRO A 307 9.69 1.46 49.63
C PRO A 307 9.69 2.90 50.28
N ASP A 308 8.83 3.91 50.01
CA ASP A 308 7.72 4.10 49.04
C ASP A 308 7.79 5.47 48.27
N THR A 309 7.08 6.61 48.48
CA THR A 309 5.99 7.03 49.42
C THR A 309 5.15 8.20 48.86
N GLU A 310 3.87 8.28 49.26
CA GLU A 310 2.79 9.28 49.01
C GLU A 310 3.00 10.58 48.18
N ILE A 311 2.22 10.68 47.08
CA ILE A 311 1.30 11.78 46.67
C ILE A 311 1.81 13.25 46.63
N LYS A 312 1.87 13.84 45.41
CA LYS A 312 1.25 15.15 45.07
C LYS A 312 1.12 15.41 43.55
N LYS A 313 0.38 16.47 43.17
CA LYS A 313 -0.13 16.75 41.82
C LYS A 313 0.74 17.70 40.96
N SER A 314 1.07 17.26 39.75
CA SER A 314 1.20 17.98 38.47
C SER A 314 1.52 16.91 37.40
N GLY A 315 1.33 17.07 36.09
CA GLY A 315 0.86 18.17 35.25
C GLY A 315 1.46 18.00 33.84
N ASP A 316 0.76 18.47 32.80
CA ASP A 316 1.20 18.54 31.40
C ASP A 316 1.27 17.23 30.56
N ASP A 317 1.25 17.40 29.23
CA ASP A 317 1.10 16.37 28.19
C ASP A 317 2.43 15.77 27.69
N THR A 318 2.42 14.50 27.27
CA THR A 318 3.47 13.91 26.42
C THR A 318 2.91 12.95 25.37
N VAL A 319 2.38 13.50 24.28
CA VAL A 319 2.21 12.73 23.03
C VAL A 319 3.60 12.51 22.42
N VAL A 320 4.17 11.31 22.57
CA VAL A 320 5.49 10.98 22.03
C VAL A 320 5.45 11.01 20.50
N ASP A 321 6.23 11.92 19.91
CA ASP A 321 6.21 12.18 18.48
C ASP A 321 6.92 11.08 17.66
N ASN A 322 6.13 10.19 17.06
CA ASN A 322 6.63 9.21 16.09
C ASN A 322 6.87 9.81 14.69
N LYS A 323 6.36 11.01 14.40
CA LYS A 323 6.29 11.57 13.05
C LYS A 323 7.64 12.05 12.53
N ALA A 324 8.50 12.56 13.42
CA ALA A 324 9.87 12.96 13.09
C ALA A 324 10.73 11.82 12.50
N LYS A 325 10.33 10.54 12.66
CA LYS A 325 11.05 9.39 12.08
C LYS A 325 10.58 8.98 10.68
N GLU A 326 9.43 9.45 10.21
CA GLU A 326 8.97 9.16 8.84
C GLU A 326 9.56 10.17 7.84
N GLU A 327 9.49 11.46 8.16
CA GLU A 327 9.97 12.54 7.25
C GLU A 327 11.50 12.51 7.03
N ILE A 328 12.29 11.98 7.97
CA ILE A 328 13.74 11.77 7.80
C ILE A 328 14.04 10.62 6.82
N ILE A 329 13.18 9.58 6.74
CA ILE A 329 13.48 8.39 5.93
C ILE A 329 13.16 8.63 4.45
N ASP A 330 12.01 9.26 4.14
CA ASP A 330 11.65 9.54 2.75
C ASP A 330 12.60 10.58 2.12
N GLY A 331 13.02 11.61 2.86
CA GLY A 331 13.99 12.61 2.38
C GLY A 331 15.38 12.03 2.08
N VAL A 332 15.89 11.13 2.94
CA VAL A 332 17.18 10.44 2.75
C VAL A 332 17.17 9.49 1.53
N ILE A 333 15.99 9.08 1.05
CA ILE A 333 15.86 8.28 -0.17
C ILE A 333 15.93 9.15 -1.44
N GLU A 334 15.38 10.36 -1.43
CA GLU A 334 15.51 11.29 -2.58
C GLU A 334 16.95 11.83 -2.70
N GLU A 335 17.58 12.21 -1.59
CA GLU A 335 18.96 12.75 -1.58
C GLU A 335 19.99 11.70 -2.06
N LYS A 336 19.82 10.42 -1.67
CA LYS A 336 20.70 9.31 -2.11
C LYS A 336 20.37 8.70 -3.48
N MET A 337 19.51 9.34 -4.28
CA MET A 337 19.32 8.98 -5.69
C MET A 337 19.79 10.10 -6.66
N GLY A 338 20.44 11.15 -6.15
CA GLY A 338 21.00 12.24 -6.94
C GLY A 338 22.44 12.01 -7.43
N ASP A 339 23.37 11.70 -6.53
CA ASP A 339 24.81 11.88 -6.80
C ASP A 339 25.61 10.59 -7.12
N ASP A 340 25.19 9.41 -6.65
CA ASP A 340 25.94 8.15 -6.79
C ASP A 340 25.78 7.52 -8.20
N PHE A 341 26.29 8.18 -9.25
CA PHE A 341 26.53 7.56 -10.55
C PHE A 341 27.76 8.09 -11.32
N LYS A 342 28.90 8.18 -10.63
CA LYS A 342 30.23 8.23 -11.26
C LYS A 342 31.26 7.41 -10.51
N ASP A 343 31.95 6.57 -11.28
CA ASP A 343 33.36 6.17 -11.12
C ASP A 343 33.81 5.60 -9.76
N ALA A 344 33.69 4.28 -9.57
CA ALA A 344 34.79 3.42 -9.09
C ALA A 344 34.41 1.93 -9.08
N ASP A 345 35.12 1.12 -9.85
CA ASP A 345 35.23 -0.33 -9.62
C ASP A 345 36.22 -0.60 -8.46
N GLY A 346 36.05 -1.72 -7.74
CA GLY A 346 36.96 -2.10 -6.65
C GLY A 346 36.51 -3.36 -5.90
N ASP A 347 37.20 -4.47 -6.13
CA ASP A 347 36.95 -5.76 -5.48
C ASP A 347 37.66 -5.86 -4.11
N SER A 348 37.12 -6.69 -3.21
CA SER A 348 37.86 -7.37 -2.12
C SER A 348 36.94 -8.32 -1.33
N GLU A 349 36.76 -9.52 -1.87
CA GLU A 349 36.72 -10.84 -1.22
C GLU A 349 36.16 -11.06 0.22
N LYS A 350 35.52 -12.23 0.36
CA LYS A 350 35.20 -12.85 1.66
C LYS A 350 36.44 -13.47 2.32
N LYS A 351 36.37 -13.70 3.63
CA LYS A 351 36.98 -14.91 4.23
C LYS A 351 35.91 -15.81 4.85
N GLU A 352 35.67 -16.96 4.21
CA GLU A 352 34.97 -18.11 4.80
C GLU A 352 35.99 -19.06 5.48
N VAL A 353 35.49 -20.03 6.25
CA VAL A 353 36.30 -20.85 7.18
C VAL A 353 36.48 -22.28 6.67
N SER A 354 37.73 -22.78 6.70
CA SER A 354 38.09 -24.20 6.76
C SER A 354 39.13 -24.37 7.87
N ALA A 355 38.88 -25.06 8.98
CA ALA A 355 38.58 -26.49 9.16
C ALA A 355 39.86 -27.35 9.28
N GLU A 356 40.24 -27.61 10.53
CA GLU A 356 40.81 -28.87 11.04
C GLU A 356 39.95 -29.31 12.25
#